data_AF-A0A7V9JAX4-F1
#
_entry.id   AF-A0A7V9JAX4-F1
#
_cell.length_a   1.000
_cell.length_b   1.000
_cell.length_c   1.000
_cell.angle_alpha   90.00
_cell.angle_beta   90.00
_cell.angle_gamma   90.00
#
_symmetry.space_group_name_H-M   'P 1'
#
loop_
_entity.id
_entity.type
_entity.pdbx_description
1 polymer ?
#
loop_
_entity_poly.entity_id
_entity_poly.type
_entity_poly.pdbx_seq_one_letter_code
_entity_poly.pdbx_strand_id
1 'polypeptide(L)'
;MQTLLSLRDDLEVYPGHYAGSTCGRGMDGKTISTIGRERRTNLALQLDQEQFLDYQLANTPPLPDDFHNIKKANVQNSASS
;
A
#
# COMPACT_ATOMS: atom_id res chain seq x y z
N MET A 1 0.63 -9.79 4.80
CA MET A 1 1.71 -8.82 5.13
C MET A 1 2.89 -9.43 5.90
N GLN A 2 2.97 -10.75 6.11
CA GLN A 2 4.08 -11.32 6.90
C GLN A 2 5.45 -11.32 6.22
N THR A 3 5.50 -11.41 4.89
CA THR A 3 6.77 -11.51 4.14
C THR A 3 7.64 -10.26 4.25
N LEU A 4 7.05 -9.07 4.35
CA LEU A 4 7.81 -7.83 4.51
C LEU A 4 8.29 -7.61 5.95
N LEU A 5 7.57 -8.17 6.94
CA LEU A 5 7.91 -7.96 8.35
C LEU A 5 9.06 -8.83 8.86
N SER A 6 9.46 -9.86 8.10
CA SER A 6 10.66 -10.65 8.38
C SER A 6 11.95 -9.93 8.00
N LEU A 7 11.85 -8.80 7.29
CA LEU A 7 12.98 -7.98 6.91
C LEU A 7 13.49 -7.15 8.10
N ARG A 8 14.77 -6.75 8.02
CA ARG A 8 15.44 -5.97 9.07
C ARG A 8 14.81 -4.59 9.25
N ASP A 9 14.80 -4.11 10.49
CA ASP A 9 14.17 -2.85 10.88
C ASP A 9 14.76 -1.60 10.22
N ASP A 10 16.04 -1.66 9.86
CA ASP A 10 16.81 -0.56 9.27
C ASP A 10 16.63 -0.45 7.75
N LEU A 11 15.92 -1.39 7.13
CA LEU A 11 15.63 -1.32 5.70
C LEU A 11 14.62 -0.21 5.40
N GLU A 12 15.01 0.66 4.48
CA GLU A 12 14.21 1.77 4.02
C GLU A 12 13.04 1.29 3.15
N VAL A 13 11.92 1.97 3.29
CA VAL A 13 10.70 1.74 2.52
C VAL A 13 10.43 2.99 1.69
N TYR A 14 10.41 2.82 0.38
CA TYR A 14 10.10 3.85 -0.62
C TYR A 14 8.70 3.56 -1.20
N PRO A 15 7.64 4.18 -0.67
CA PRO A 15 6.29 3.90 -1.14
C PRO A 15 6.06 4.49 -2.54
N GLY A 16 5.34 3.75 -3.38
CA GLY A 16 5.04 4.19 -4.76
C GLY A 16 4.00 5.31 -4.85
N HIS A 17 3.35 5.66 -3.74
CA HIS A 17 2.39 6.76 -3.63
C HIS A 17 2.52 7.43 -2.25
N TYR A 18 2.25 8.74 -2.19
CA TYR A 18 2.36 9.57 -0.99
C TYR A 18 1.02 10.24 -0.63
N ALA A 19 0.97 10.95 0.51
CA ALA A 19 -0.18 11.71 0.96
C ALA A 19 -0.80 12.56 -0.18
N GLY A 20 -2.11 12.41 -0.41
CA GLY A 20 -2.84 13.04 -1.51
C GLY A 20 -3.17 12.11 -2.68
N SER A 21 -2.58 10.90 -2.75
CA SER A 21 -3.05 9.88 -3.68
C SER A 21 -4.39 9.30 -3.22
N THR A 22 -5.36 9.23 -4.13
CA THR A 22 -6.68 8.62 -3.94
C THR A 22 -6.61 7.13 -3.60
N CYS A 23 -5.47 6.47 -3.75
CA CYS A 23 -5.33 5.02 -3.59
C CYS A 23 -4.83 4.57 -2.21
N GLY A 24 -4.43 5.47 -1.31
CA GLY A 24 -3.84 5.09 -0.02
C GLY A 24 -4.45 5.78 1.19
N ARG A 25 -4.53 5.06 2.33
CA ARG A 25 -5.08 5.55 3.60
C ARG A 25 -3.95 5.94 4.56
N GLY A 26 -4.11 7.05 5.28
CA GLY A 26 -3.24 7.41 6.40
C GLY A 26 -1.76 7.56 6.06
N MET A 27 -1.44 7.88 4.79
CA MET A 27 -0.07 8.10 4.35
C MET A 27 0.46 9.37 5.03
N ASP A 28 1.48 9.20 5.88
CA ASP A 28 2.25 10.30 6.46
C ASP A 28 2.91 11.10 5.34
N GLY A 29 3.17 12.40 5.54
CA GLY A 29 3.76 13.29 4.53
C GLY A 29 5.24 12.98 4.23
N LYS A 30 5.80 11.92 4.83
CA LYS A 30 7.18 11.50 4.66
C LYS A 30 7.35 10.70 3.38
N THR A 31 8.36 11.06 2.60
CA THR A 31 8.68 10.41 1.34
C THR A 31 9.41 9.07 1.50
N ILE A 32 9.85 8.75 2.73
CA ILE A 32 10.64 7.57 3.08
C ILE A 32 10.23 7.09 4.49
N SER A 33 10.19 5.77 4.70
CA SER A 33 9.99 5.12 6.01
C SER A 33 11.03 4.00 6.21
N THR A 34 10.88 3.19 7.27
CA THR A 34 11.64 1.93 7.44
C THR A 34 10.73 0.79 7.87
N ILE A 35 11.13 -0.46 7.64
CA ILE A 35 10.38 -1.65 8.08
C ILE A 35 10.09 -1.59 9.59
N GLY A 36 11.09 -1.18 10.38
CA GLY A 36 10.93 -1.05 11.84
C GLY A 36 9.91 0.02 12.23
N ARG A 37 9.89 1.16 11.53
CA ARG A 37 8.90 2.22 11.76
C ARG A 37 7.50 1.71 11.41
N GLU A 38 7.32 1.16 10.21
CA GLU A 38 6.02 0.63 9.79
C GLU A 38 5.48 -0.38 10.79
N ARG A 39 6.30 -1.35 11.23
CA ARG A 39 5.88 -2.34 12.23
C ARG A 39 5.39 -1.72 13.53
N ARG A 40 5.98 -0.61 13.98
CA ARG A 40 5.61 0.06 15.23
C ARG A 40 4.40 0.97 15.11
N THR A 41 4.23 1.64 13.97
CA THR A 41 3.27 2.75 13.85
C THR A 41 2.12 2.49 12.89
N ASN A 42 2.23 1.51 12.00
CA ASN A 42 1.19 1.21 11.03
C ASN A 42 0.09 0.37 11.69
N LEU A 43 -1.08 0.98 11.91
CA LEU A 43 -2.22 0.32 12.53
C LEU A 43 -2.60 -0.98 11.80
N ALA A 44 -2.53 -0.99 10.46
CA ALA A 44 -2.90 -2.16 9.67
C ALA A 44 -2.00 -3.39 9.93
N LEU A 45 -0.80 -3.20 10.49
CA LEU A 45 0.10 -4.27 10.91
C LEU A 45 -0.19 -4.84 12.30
N GLN A 46 -1.05 -4.17 13.07
CA GLN A 46 -1.40 -4.55 14.44
C GLN A 46 -2.74 -5.30 14.52
N LEU A 47 -3.52 -5.27 13.44
CA LEU A 47 -4.83 -5.92 13.34
C LEU A 47 -4.67 -7.41 13.05
N ASP A 48 -5.59 -8.21 13.57
CA ASP A 48 -5.78 -9.58 13.09
C ASP A 48 -6.38 -9.60 11.67
N GLN A 49 -6.50 -10.79 11.07
CA GLN A 49 -6.97 -10.90 9.69
C GLN A 49 -8.39 -10.37 9.49
N GLU A 50 -9.31 -10.62 10.42
CA GLU A 50 -10.71 -10.19 10.30
C GLU A 50 -10.81 -8.68 10.46
N GLN A 51 -10.17 -8.14 11.49
CA GLN A 51 -10.07 -6.70 11.74
C GLN A 51 -9.39 -5.96 10.58
N PHE A 52 -8.36 -6.56 9.97
CA PHE A 52 -7.67 -5.99 8.82
C PHE A 52 -8.60 -5.89 7.59
N LEU A 53 -9.40 -6.94 7.33
CA LEU A 53 -10.36 -6.95 6.22
C LEU A 53 -11.41 -5.86 6.42
N ASP A 54 -12.00 -5.78 7.61
CA ASP A 54 -13.00 -4.76 7.95
C ASP A 54 -12.42 -3.36 7.84
N TYR A 55 -11.23 -3.13 8.41
CA TYR A 55 -10.50 -1.87 8.33
C TYR A 55 -10.26 -1.42 6.89
N GLN A 56 -9.89 -2.36 6.01
CA GLN A 56 -9.65 -2.03 4.61
C GLN A 56 -10.92 -1.73 3.84
N LEU A 57 -11.95 -2.58 3.98
CA LEU A 57 -13.20 -2.46 3.24
C LEU A 57 -13.99 -1.22 3.64
N ALA A 58 -14.00 -0.86 4.93
CA ALA A 58 -14.79 0.24 5.47
C ALA A 58 -14.54 1.61 4.80
N ASN A 59 -13.43 1.77 4.11
CA ASN A 59 -13.05 3.07 3.56
C ASN A 59 -12.34 2.93 2.19
N THR A 60 -12.63 1.86 1.43
CA THR A 60 -12.07 1.70 0.07
C THR A 60 -12.79 2.68 -0.87
N PRO A 61 -12.07 3.59 -1.55
CA PRO A 61 -12.69 4.52 -2.49
C PRO A 61 -13.21 3.79 -3.74
N PRO A 62 -14.17 4.37 -4.46
CA PRO A 62 -14.60 3.82 -5.75
C PRO A 62 -13.41 3.74 -6.71
N LEU A 63 -13.48 2.79 -7.64
CA LEU A 63 -12.49 2.68 -8.70
C LEU A 63 -12.41 4.00 -9.49
N PRO A 64 -11.20 4.47 -9.84
CA PRO A 64 -11.05 5.57 -10.79
C PRO A 64 -11.71 5.22 -12.14
N ASP A 65 -12.29 6.22 -12.80
CA ASP A 65 -13.10 6.04 -14.03
C ASP A 65 -12.38 5.23 -15.11
N ASP A 66 -11.08 5.46 -15.29
CA ASP A 66 -10.27 4.85 -16.35
C ASP A 66 -9.47 3.62 -15.90
N PHE A 67 -9.73 3.10 -14.69
CA PHE A 67 -8.97 1.99 -14.08
C PHE A 67 -8.83 0.78 -15.01
N HIS A 68 -9.91 0.41 -15.71
CA HIS A 68 -9.91 -0.76 -16.59
C HIS A 68 -9.02 -0.60 -17.83
N ASN A 69 -8.94 0.60 -18.41
CA ASN A 69 -8.11 0.85 -19.58
C ASN A 69 -6.64 0.98 -19.19
N ILE A 70 -6.34 1.67 -18.09
CA ILE A 70 -4.99 1.75 -17.51
C ILE A 70 -4.45 0.34 -17.22
N LYS A 71 -5.26 -0.53 -16.61
CA LYS A 71 -4.86 -1.92 -16.32
C LYS A 71 -4.59 -2.71 -17.61
N LYS A 72 -5.43 -2.58 -18.64
CA LYS A 72 -5.21 -3.25 -19.94
C LYS A 72 -3.91 -2.80 -20.59
N ALA A 73 -3.64 -1.50 -20.63
CA ALA A 73 -2.41 -0.94 -21.20
C ALA A 73 -1.15 -1.45 -20.46
N ASN A 74 -1.17 -1.48 -19.13
CA ASN A 74 -0.06 -1.97 -18.32
C ASN A 74 0.26 -3.46 -18.57
N VAL A 75 -0.75 -4.30 -18.81
CA VAL A 75 -0.57 -5.74 -19.10
C VAL A 75 -0.11 -5.97 -20.55
N GLN A 76 -0.54 -5.14 -21.50
CA GLN A 76 -0.14 -5.28 -22.91
C GLN A 76 1.30 -4.80 -23.15
N ASN A 77 1.74 -3.74 -22.48
CA ASN A 77 3.11 -3.25 -22.59
C ASN A 77 4.13 -4.20 -21.93
N SER A 78 3.77 -4.92 -20.88
CA SER A 78 4.66 -5.91 -20.23
C SER A 78 4.83 -7.21 -21.03
N ALA A 79 3.96 -7.47 -22.00
CA ALA A 79 4.10 -8.60 -22.94
C ALA A 79 4.94 -8.25 -24.18
N SER A 80 5.36 -6.99 -24.33
CA SER A 80 6.09 -6.48 -25.50
C SER A 80 7.55 -6.12 -25.19
N SER A 81 8.09 -6.56 -24.04
CA SER A 81 9.48 -6.34 -23.60
C SER A 81 10.20 -7.67 -23.39
#